data_AF-A0A672J3C9-F1
#
_entry.id   AF-A0A672J3C9-F1
#
_cell.length_a   1.000
_cell.length_b   1.000
_cell.length_c   1.000
_cell.angle_alpha   90.00
_cell.angle_beta   90.00
_cell.angle_gamma   90.00
#
_symmetry.space_group_name_H-M   'P 1'
#
loop_
_entity.id
_entity.type
_entity.pdbx_description
1 polymer ?
#
loop_
_entity_poly.entity_id
_entity_poly.type
_entity_poly.pdbx_seq_one_letter_code
_entity_poly.pdbx_strand_id
1 'polypeptide(L)'
;MPDSCIFLLLVVLQLGAHAVEGVWPLPQKLLSSRERYTLEPRTLYFVYGRESSAQEGCSVLDAAFKRYFSLIFPEYTAGYRIVPFSENKDLLNGLNSESSSMYIKLIADYILRLTTGLETFSQLVYQDDDDTYFVNKTYIKDFPRFQFRGLMLDTSRHYLPLRTIFKTLDAMAYNKFNVFHWHIVDDPSFPFQSLAFPDLSRKGAFHPMTHIYTQSDVRKVISYARMRGIRVLPEFDSPGHTKSWGQGQPDLLTPCYTGNTPTGSVGPVNPALPSTYKFMWALLKEVTSVFPDSYIHLGGDEVNFSCWKSNPDIRTFMQKMGFGTDFAKLEGFYIENIVNITSALNKTSIVWQEVFDNHIQVMVEVWKAGCYLCKVRKVTKARLRVILAAPWYLDQPHNWAHYYNVWPLAFKGTEEQKKLVIGGEACMWGEYVDASNLAPRLWPRASATAERLWSDENQTNSLDKAFPRLNEFRCRLLRRGIQAEPLSVGHCKYEYEGI
;
A
#
# COMPACT_ATOMS: atom_id res chain seq x y z
N MET A 1 7.20 28.19 -72.03
CA MET A 1 6.63 28.69 -70.76
C MET A 1 6.26 27.47 -69.94
N PRO A 2 6.86 27.29 -68.75
CA PRO A 2 6.71 26.07 -67.96
C PRO A 2 5.49 26.10 -67.04
N ASP A 3 5.20 24.91 -66.56
CA ASP A 3 4.15 24.45 -65.67
C ASP A 3 3.89 25.29 -64.42
N SER A 4 2.64 25.26 -63.95
CA SER A 4 2.31 25.55 -62.55
C SER A 4 1.24 24.58 -62.07
N CYS A 5 1.71 23.45 -61.55
CA CYS A 5 0.97 22.61 -60.62
C CYS A 5 0.78 23.38 -59.30
N ILE A 6 -0.46 23.65 -58.93
CA ILE A 6 -0.80 24.15 -57.59
C ILE A 6 -0.84 22.93 -56.65
N PHE A 7 0.22 22.76 -55.87
CA PHE A 7 0.28 21.81 -54.77
C PHE A 7 -0.44 22.44 -53.56
N LEU A 8 -1.61 21.93 -53.20
CA LEU A 8 -2.27 22.29 -51.95
C LEU A 8 -1.59 21.51 -50.81
N LEU A 9 -0.54 22.08 -50.24
CA LEU A 9 0.09 21.54 -49.03
C LEU A 9 -0.84 21.81 -47.85
N LEU A 10 -1.67 20.83 -47.51
CA LEU A 10 -2.51 20.85 -46.33
C LEU A 10 -1.61 20.58 -45.12
N VAL A 11 -0.93 21.62 -44.63
CA VAL A 11 -0.21 21.56 -43.37
C VAL A 11 -1.26 21.52 -42.27
N VAL A 12 -1.60 20.32 -41.82
CA VAL A 12 -2.25 20.14 -40.52
C VAL A 12 -1.19 20.50 -39.47
N LEU A 13 -1.11 21.78 -39.13
CA LEU A 13 -0.49 22.22 -37.89
C LEU A 13 -1.37 21.65 -36.77
N GLN A 14 -1.03 20.45 -36.30
CA GLN A 14 -1.36 20.04 -34.94
C GLN A 14 -0.60 20.98 -34.01
N LEU A 15 -1.17 22.17 -33.77
CA LEU A 15 -0.86 22.97 -32.60
C LEU A 15 -1.35 22.14 -31.41
N GLY A 16 -0.50 21.22 -30.96
CA GLY A 16 -0.69 20.48 -29.73
C GLY A 16 -0.68 21.48 -28.60
N ALA A 17 -1.86 21.98 -28.22
CA ALA A 17 -2.04 22.53 -26.90
C ALA A 17 -1.80 21.36 -25.94
N HIS A 18 -0.58 21.23 -25.44
CA HIS A 18 -0.19 20.28 -24.41
C HIS A 18 -1.10 20.50 -23.20
N ALA A 19 -2.22 19.78 -23.16
CA ALA A 19 -3.06 19.65 -22.00
C ALA A 19 -2.64 18.37 -21.29
N VAL A 20 -2.53 18.40 -19.96
CA VAL A 20 -2.31 17.17 -19.18
C VAL A 20 -3.47 16.21 -19.47
N GLU A 21 -3.19 15.12 -20.20
CA GLU A 21 -4.21 14.15 -20.64
C GLU A 21 -4.82 13.34 -19.49
N GLY A 22 -4.33 13.50 -18.26
CA GLY A 22 -5.09 13.24 -17.04
C GLY A 22 -4.25 12.86 -15.82
N VAL A 23 -4.87 12.91 -14.64
CA VAL A 23 -4.30 12.59 -13.33
C VAL A 23 -4.43 11.08 -13.06
N TRP A 24 -3.51 10.51 -12.29
CA TRP A 24 -3.55 9.13 -11.79
C TRP A 24 -3.45 9.05 -10.25
N PRO A 25 -4.33 8.30 -9.55
CA PRO A 25 -5.66 7.89 -9.99
C PRO A 25 -6.54 9.05 -10.44
N LEU A 26 -7.48 8.77 -11.34
CA LEU A 26 -8.47 9.74 -11.82
C LEU A 26 -9.38 10.22 -10.67
N PRO A 27 -9.50 11.53 -10.40
CA PRO A 27 -10.40 12.05 -9.39
C PRO A 27 -11.88 11.73 -9.66
N GLN A 28 -12.71 11.68 -8.61
CA GLN A 28 -14.16 11.43 -8.73
C GLN A 28 -14.86 12.44 -9.67
N LYS A 29 -14.41 13.69 -9.67
CA LYS A 29 -14.84 14.73 -10.60
C LYS A 29 -13.67 15.65 -10.94
N LEU A 30 -13.38 15.79 -12.23
CA LEU A 30 -12.33 16.64 -12.79
C LEU A 30 -12.95 17.47 -13.93
N LEU A 31 -13.01 18.80 -13.76
CA LEU A 31 -13.44 19.73 -14.80
C LEU A 31 -12.24 20.61 -15.17
N SER A 32 -11.73 20.47 -16.39
CA SER A 32 -10.57 21.24 -16.86
C SER A 32 -10.95 22.18 -17.99
N SER A 33 -10.34 23.37 -18.00
CA SER A 33 -10.45 24.38 -19.05
C SER A 33 -9.19 24.40 -19.92
N ARG A 34 -9.28 25.02 -21.11
CA ARG A 34 -8.13 25.34 -21.95
C ARG A 34 -7.37 26.60 -21.48
N GLU A 35 -7.94 27.34 -20.54
CA GLU A 35 -7.28 28.48 -19.89
C GLU A 35 -6.05 27.97 -19.11
N ARG A 36 -4.87 28.49 -19.48
CA ARG A 36 -3.57 28.10 -18.92
C ARG A 36 -2.98 29.23 -18.10
N TYR A 37 -2.22 28.84 -17.10
CA TYR A 37 -1.57 29.75 -16.17
C TYR A 37 -0.11 29.36 -15.97
N THR A 38 0.79 30.33 -16.12
CA THR A 38 2.23 30.14 -15.88
C THR A 38 2.52 30.07 -14.38
N LEU A 39 3.39 29.14 -13.99
CA LEU A 39 3.88 29.02 -12.62
C LEU A 39 5.36 29.41 -12.57
N GLU A 40 5.68 30.45 -11.81
CA GLU A 40 7.06 30.89 -11.57
C GLU A 40 7.56 30.28 -10.25
N PRO A 41 8.51 29.32 -10.27
CA PRO A 41 8.97 28.63 -9.07
C PRO A 41 9.54 29.58 -8.00
N ARG A 42 10.17 30.70 -8.40
CA ARG A 42 10.80 31.65 -7.47
C ARG A 42 9.79 32.46 -6.65
N THR A 43 8.56 32.59 -7.14
CA THR A 43 7.50 33.38 -6.49
C THR A 43 6.36 32.53 -5.96
N LEU A 44 6.36 31.22 -6.24
CA LEU A 44 5.36 30.29 -5.73
C LEU A 44 5.68 29.88 -4.29
N TYR A 45 4.70 30.00 -3.40
CA TYR A 45 4.81 29.58 -2.02
C TYR A 45 3.48 28.97 -1.53
N PHE A 46 3.55 28.15 -0.49
CA PHE A 46 2.37 27.58 0.16
C PHE A 46 1.99 28.41 1.39
N VAL A 47 0.69 28.61 1.59
CA VAL A 47 0.15 29.37 2.73
C VAL A 47 -1.00 28.59 3.37
N TYR A 48 -1.09 28.65 4.70
CA TYR A 48 -2.24 28.16 5.44
C TYR A 48 -3.42 29.13 5.32
N GLY A 49 -4.61 28.62 5.01
CA GLY A 49 -5.82 29.45 4.97
C GLY A 49 -6.16 30.01 6.36
N ARG A 50 -6.73 31.23 6.41
CA ARG A 50 -7.11 31.92 7.66
C ARG A 50 -8.00 31.08 8.59
N GLU A 51 -8.92 30.32 7.99
CA GLU A 51 -9.89 29.47 8.69
C GLU A 51 -9.40 28.03 8.85
N SER A 52 -8.15 27.73 8.48
CA SER A 52 -7.60 26.40 8.63
C SER A 52 -7.33 26.09 10.10
N SER A 53 -7.75 24.91 10.54
CA SER A 53 -7.39 24.37 11.85
C SER A 53 -5.92 23.93 11.91
N ALA A 54 -5.27 23.72 10.76
CA ALA A 54 -3.83 23.52 10.66
C ALA A 54 -3.14 24.86 10.41
N GLN A 55 -2.00 25.05 11.06
CA GLN A 55 -1.17 26.25 10.95
C GLN A 55 0.30 25.82 10.79
N GLU A 56 1.18 26.81 10.62
CA GLU A 56 2.62 26.59 10.66
C GLU A 56 3.04 25.83 11.93
N GLY A 57 3.97 24.88 11.79
CA GLY A 57 4.31 23.91 12.83
C GLY A 57 3.55 22.60 12.71
N CYS A 58 2.58 22.50 11.78
CA CYS A 58 1.96 21.23 11.40
C CYS A 58 2.98 20.36 10.65
N SER A 59 3.74 19.55 11.41
CA SER A 59 4.84 18.72 10.88
C SER A 59 4.50 17.97 9.58
N VAL A 60 3.30 17.40 9.47
CA VAL A 60 2.86 16.64 8.29
C VAL A 60 2.72 17.55 7.07
N LEU A 61 2.07 18.71 7.21
CA LEU A 61 1.82 19.63 6.09
C LEU A 61 3.06 20.43 5.72
N ASP A 62 3.83 20.93 6.69
CA ASP A 62 5.08 21.65 6.42
C ASP A 62 6.06 20.77 5.63
N ALA A 63 6.22 19.51 6.05
CA ALA A 63 7.04 18.54 5.32
C ALA A 63 6.45 18.16 3.96
N ALA A 64 5.11 18.11 3.84
CA ALA A 64 4.45 17.85 2.56
C ALA A 64 4.66 18.99 1.57
N PHE A 65 4.48 20.24 1.98
CA PHE A 65 4.70 21.40 1.13
C PHE A 65 6.14 21.45 0.61
N LYS A 66 7.14 21.24 1.49
CA LYS A 66 8.56 21.19 1.08
C LYS A 66 8.83 20.07 0.07
N ARG A 67 8.28 18.88 0.35
CA ARG A 67 8.41 17.71 -0.52
C ARG A 67 7.77 17.96 -1.88
N TYR A 68 6.51 18.40 -1.92
CA TYR A 68 5.80 18.61 -3.19
C TYR A 68 6.37 19.76 -3.99
N PHE A 69 6.86 20.83 -3.37
CA PHE A 69 7.60 21.87 -4.09
C PHE A 69 8.79 21.26 -4.84
N SER A 70 9.57 20.42 -4.17
CA SER A 70 10.74 19.75 -4.78
C SER A 70 10.36 18.73 -5.85
N LEU A 71 9.20 18.08 -5.72
CA LEU A 71 8.68 17.14 -6.74
C LEU A 71 8.12 17.85 -7.97
N ILE A 72 7.61 19.07 -7.82
CA ILE A 72 7.08 19.88 -8.93
C ILE A 72 8.22 20.62 -9.64
N PHE A 73 9.16 21.17 -8.87
CA PHE A 73 10.28 22.00 -9.35
C PHE A 73 11.64 21.42 -8.92
N PRO A 74 12.05 20.24 -9.44
CA PRO A 74 13.29 19.58 -9.01
C PRO A 74 14.55 20.42 -9.27
N GLU A 75 14.51 21.35 -10.21
CA GLU A 75 15.59 22.26 -10.59
C GLU A 75 15.71 23.46 -9.61
N TYR A 76 14.72 23.68 -8.73
CA TYR A 76 14.59 24.89 -7.89
C TYR A 76 14.60 24.59 -6.37
N THR A 77 15.27 23.51 -5.95
CA THR A 77 15.25 23.00 -4.56
C THR A 77 15.78 23.98 -3.48
N ALA A 78 16.56 25.00 -3.85
CA ALA A 78 17.10 26.01 -2.92
C ALA A 78 16.17 27.22 -2.65
N GLY A 79 15.03 27.34 -3.36
CA GLY A 79 14.17 28.53 -3.34
C GLY A 79 12.90 28.44 -2.48
N TYR A 80 12.64 27.29 -1.86
CA TYR A 80 11.38 27.02 -1.16
C TYR A 80 11.16 27.93 0.07
N ARG A 81 10.02 28.62 0.13
CA ARG A 81 9.57 29.40 1.29
C ARG A 81 8.15 28.99 1.70
N ILE A 82 7.94 28.71 2.98
CA ILE A 82 6.61 28.72 3.62
C ILE A 82 6.42 30.13 4.13
N VAL A 83 5.34 30.80 3.74
CA VAL A 83 5.05 32.15 4.21
C VAL A 83 3.92 32.05 5.25
N PRO A 84 4.14 32.53 6.49
CA PRO A 84 3.09 32.57 7.50
C PRO A 84 1.91 33.42 7.02
N PHE A 85 0.69 33.03 7.35
CA PHE A 85 -0.49 33.83 7.00
C PHE A 85 -0.41 35.26 7.56
N SER A 86 0.24 35.45 8.72
CA SER A 86 0.43 36.76 9.35
C SER A 86 1.35 37.71 8.59
N GLU A 87 2.40 37.20 7.94
CA GLU A 87 3.31 38.01 7.11
C GLU A 87 2.67 38.47 5.81
N ASN A 88 1.58 37.81 5.41
CA ASN A 88 0.88 38.07 4.16
C ASN A 88 -0.44 38.84 4.32
N LYS A 89 -0.74 39.35 5.52
CA LYS A 89 -1.96 40.17 5.77
C LYS A 89 -2.03 41.38 4.84
N ASP A 90 -0.91 42.00 4.49
CA ASP A 90 -0.88 43.18 3.62
C ASP A 90 -1.11 42.84 2.14
N LEU A 91 -0.61 41.68 1.67
CA LEU A 91 -0.86 41.14 0.33
C LEU A 91 -2.31 40.64 0.17
N LEU A 92 -2.92 40.12 1.25
CA LEU A 92 -4.32 39.70 1.26
C LEU A 92 -5.30 40.87 1.48
N ASN A 93 -4.92 41.92 2.20
CA ASN A 93 -5.76 43.12 2.37
C ASN A 93 -5.81 43.99 1.10
N GLY A 94 -4.81 43.90 0.22
CA GLY A 94 -4.86 44.44 -1.14
C GLY A 94 -5.82 43.69 -2.09
N LEU A 95 -6.42 42.56 -1.67
CA LEU A 95 -7.31 41.74 -2.50
C LEU A 95 -8.71 42.31 -2.72
N ASN A 96 -9.08 43.40 -2.04
CA ASN A 96 -10.34 44.11 -2.33
C ASN A 96 -10.18 45.18 -3.43
N SER A 97 -8.97 45.40 -3.96
CA SER A 97 -8.72 46.34 -5.05
C SER A 97 -7.77 45.75 -6.09
N GLU A 98 -8.32 45.33 -7.23
CA GLU A 98 -7.66 45.22 -8.55
C GLU A 98 -6.25 44.57 -8.64
N SER A 99 -5.87 43.65 -7.75
CA SER A 99 -4.66 42.82 -7.93
C SER A 99 -5.01 41.50 -8.62
N SER A 100 -4.44 41.29 -9.81
CA SER A 100 -4.53 40.07 -10.64
C SER A 100 -3.80 38.86 -10.06
N SER A 101 -3.87 38.66 -8.74
CA SER A 101 -3.17 37.58 -8.05
C SER A 101 -3.95 36.27 -8.19
N MET A 102 -3.34 35.28 -8.83
CA MET A 102 -3.93 33.96 -9.02
C MET A 102 -3.69 33.08 -7.80
N TYR A 103 -4.73 32.38 -7.35
CA TYR A 103 -4.64 31.47 -6.21
C TYR A 103 -5.13 30.07 -6.58
N ILE A 104 -4.40 29.06 -6.09
CA ILE A 104 -4.80 27.66 -6.13
C ILE A 104 -5.30 27.29 -4.74
N LYS A 105 -6.58 26.96 -4.61
CA LYS A 105 -7.21 26.66 -3.32
C LYS A 105 -7.42 25.17 -3.13
N LEU A 106 -6.79 24.58 -2.11
CA LEU A 106 -7.03 23.21 -1.66
C LEU A 106 -7.78 23.24 -0.32
N ILE A 107 -8.90 22.52 -0.24
CA ILE A 107 -9.74 22.43 0.97
C ILE A 107 -10.00 20.96 1.24
N ALA A 108 -9.84 20.52 2.49
CA ALA A 108 -10.24 19.19 2.91
C ALA A 108 -10.55 19.13 4.41
N ASP A 109 -11.40 18.17 4.79
CA ASP A 109 -11.84 17.98 6.18
C ASP A 109 -10.76 17.41 7.11
N TYR A 110 -9.67 16.87 6.54
CA TYR A 110 -8.57 16.23 7.28
C TYR A 110 -7.22 16.55 6.64
N ILE A 111 -6.18 16.71 7.47
CA ILE A 111 -4.79 16.97 7.04
C ILE A 111 -4.30 15.97 5.99
N LEU A 112 -4.58 14.67 6.18
CA LEU A 112 -4.14 13.64 5.24
C LEU A 112 -4.77 13.79 3.85
N ARG A 113 -6.01 14.29 3.76
CA ARG A 113 -6.66 14.55 2.46
C ARG A 113 -6.03 15.73 1.73
N LEU A 114 -5.48 16.72 2.45
CA LEU A 114 -4.68 17.78 1.83
C LEU A 114 -3.41 17.22 1.18
N THR A 115 -2.75 16.24 1.81
CA THR A 115 -1.56 15.62 1.19
C THR A 115 -1.87 14.84 -0.09
N THR A 116 -3.07 14.28 -0.21
CA THR A 116 -3.59 13.71 -1.46
C THR A 116 -3.92 14.80 -2.49
N GLY A 117 -4.50 15.91 -2.06
CA GLY A 117 -4.74 17.06 -2.93
C GLY A 117 -3.45 17.65 -3.51
N LEU A 118 -2.38 17.70 -2.71
CA LEU A 118 -1.05 18.11 -3.17
C LEU A 118 -0.46 17.14 -4.20
N GLU A 119 -0.70 15.82 -4.07
CA GLU A 119 -0.32 14.85 -5.11
C GLU A 119 -1.03 15.19 -6.42
N THR A 120 -2.35 15.32 -6.38
CA THR A 120 -3.14 15.66 -7.58
C THR A 120 -2.68 16.99 -8.19
N PHE A 121 -2.44 18.02 -7.37
CA PHE A 121 -1.90 19.29 -7.85
C PHE A 121 -0.55 19.11 -8.55
N SER A 122 0.36 18.32 -7.96
CA SER A 122 1.68 18.06 -8.54
C SER A 122 1.63 17.35 -9.90
N GLN A 123 0.55 16.63 -10.21
CA GLN A 123 0.33 15.98 -11.50
C GLN A 123 -0.30 16.92 -12.54
N LEU A 124 -1.05 17.94 -12.10
CA LEU A 124 -1.62 18.96 -13.00
C LEU A 124 -0.57 19.93 -13.53
N VAL A 125 0.59 20.02 -12.88
CA VAL A 125 1.71 20.84 -13.36
C VAL A 125 2.47 20.09 -14.45
N TYR A 126 2.70 20.79 -15.57
CA TYR A 126 3.45 20.33 -16.72
C TYR A 126 4.38 21.43 -17.24
N GLN A 127 5.31 21.04 -18.11
CA GLN A 127 6.23 21.94 -18.79
C GLN A 127 5.93 21.94 -20.29
N ASP A 128 6.17 23.05 -20.96
CA ASP A 128 6.24 23.11 -22.42
C ASP A 128 7.65 22.75 -22.94
N ASP A 129 7.88 22.99 -24.23
CA ASP A 129 9.16 22.71 -24.89
C ASP A 129 10.28 23.66 -24.43
N ASP A 130 9.92 24.85 -23.92
CA ASP A 130 10.84 25.84 -23.35
C ASP A 130 11.04 25.65 -21.83
N ASP A 131 10.63 24.49 -21.29
CA ASP A 131 10.69 24.13 -19.87
C ASP A 131 9.94 25.07 -18.91
N THR A 132 9.03 25.89 -19.43
CA THR A 132 8.19 26.79 -18.64
C THR A 132 7.05 26.00 -18.00
N TYR A 133 6.80 26.22 -16.69
CA TYR A 133 5.76 25.49 -15.97
C TYR A 133 4.38 26.11 -16.16
N PHE A 134 3.40 25.26 -16.37
CA PHE A 134 2.00 25.65 -16.50
C PHE A 134 1.08 24.76 -15.67
N VAL A 135 -0.10 25.31 -15.40
CA VAL A 135 -1.27 24.57 -14.92
C VAL A 135 -2.51 25.09 -15.64
N ASN A 136 -3.46 24.20 -15.93
CA ASN A 136 -4.75 24.61 -16.48
C ASN A 136 -5.71 25.03 -15.36
N LYS A 137 -6.65 25.91 -15.67
CA LYS A 137 -7.77 26.18 -14.77
C LYS A 137 -8.60 24.92 -14.62
N THR A 138 -8.60 24.37 -13.41
CA THR A 138 -9.19 23.07 -13.11
C THR A 138 -9.98 23.12 -11.81
N TYR A 139 -11.16 22.49 -11.80
CA TYR A 139 -11.95 22.23 -10.60
C TYR A 139 -11.98 20.73 -10.32
N ILE A 140 -11.67 20.36 -9.07
CA ILE A 140 -11.63 18.97 -8.62
C ILE A 140 -12.48 18.80 -7.37
N LYS A 141 -13.31 17.76 -7.37
CA LYS A 141 -13.92 17.19 -6.17
C LYS A 141 -13.55 15.73 -6.11
N ASP A 142 -12.86 15.32 -5.05
CA ASP A 142 -12.24 14.00 -4.99
C ASP A 142 -12.36 13.35 -3.62
N PHE A 143 -12.47 12.03 -3.61
CA PHE A 143 -12.53 11.17 -2.43
C PHE A 143 -12.30 9.71 -2.85
N PRO A 144 -11.74 8.86 -1.98
CA PRO A 144 -11.53 7.46 -2.33
C PRO A 144 -12.85 6.70 -2.39
N ARG A 145 -12.97 5.79 -3.36
CA ARG A 145 -14.05 4.81 -3.44
C ARG A 145 -14.03 3.82 -2.27
N PHE A 146 -12.84 3.34 -1.93
CA PHE A 146 -12.62 2.40 -0.82
C PHE A 146 -11.70 2.97 0.26
N GLN A 147 -11.98 2.65 1.52
CA GLN A 147 -11.22 3.18 2.66
C GLN A 147 -9.87 2.48 2.82
N PHE A 148 -9.81 1.17 2.54
CA PHE A 148 -8.61 0.35 2.64
C PHE A 148 -7.98 0.20 1.26
N ARG A 149 -6.80 0.79 1.06
CA ARG A 149 -6.04 0.71 -0.18
C ARG A 149 -4.63 0.27 0.19
N GLY A 150 -4.43 -1.04 0.15
CA GLY A 150 -3.25 -1.73 0.62
C GLY A 150 -2.20 -1.98 -0.45
N LEU A 151 -0.95 -2.02 -0.02
CA LEU A 151 0.16 -2.65 -0.72
C LEU A 151 0.92 -3.52 0.29
N MET A 152 1.05 -4.80 -0.03
CA MET A 152 1.83 -5.76 0.75
C MET A 152 3.28 -5.80 0.29
N LEU A 153 4.22 -5.83 1.23
CA LEU A 153 5.58 -6.31 0.96
C LEU A 153 5.95 -7.47 1.88
N ASP A 154 6.44 -8.54 1.28
CA ASP A 154 7.12 -9.64 1.96
C ASP A 154 8.59 -9.27 2.18
N THR A 155 8.99 -9.23 3.45
CA THR A 155 10.39 -9.00 3.84
C THR A 155 11.05 -10.20 4.52
N SER A 156 10.39 -11.35 4.45
CA SER A 156 10.88 -12.61 5.01
C SER A 156 11.56 -13.48 3.97
N ARG A 157 10.93 -13.68 2.80
CA ARG A 157 11.51 -14.52 1.74
C ARG A 157 12.80 -13.92 1.21
N HIS A 158 12.85 -12.58 1.11
CA HIS A 158 14.07 -11.79 0.98
C HIS A 158 14.00 -10.55 1.87
N TYR A 159 15.13 -10.15 2.43
CA TYR A 159 15.22 -8.90 3.20
C TYR A 159 15.18 -7.68 2.26
N LEU A 160 14.44 -6.64 2.65
CA LEU A 160 14.39 -5.37 1.93
C LEU A 160 15.07 -4.26 2.74
N PRO A 161 16.13 -3.61 2.24
CA PRO A 161 16.73 -2.47 2.91
C PRO A 161 15.72 -1.34 3.15
N LEU A 162 15.89 -0.58 4.24
CA LEU A 162 14.98 0.54 4.56
C LEU A 162 14.82 1.54 3.43
N ARG A 163 15.88 1.81 2.67
CA ARG A 163 15.81 2.71 1.50
C ARG A 163 14.79 2.21 0.49
N THR A 164 14.71 0.90 0.26
CA THR A 164 13.74 0.27 -0.64
C THR A 164 12.32 0.44 -0.10
N ILE A 165 12.10 0.19 1.20
CA ILE A 165 10.79 0.39 1.85
C ILE A 165 10.35 1.87 1.77
N PHE A 166 11.25 2.82 2.05
CA PHE A 166 10.95 4.25 1.96
C PHE A 166 10.58 4.68 0.53
N LYS A 167 11.31 4.20 -0.49
CA LYS A 167 10.96 4.46 -1.89
C LYS A 167 9.58 3.88 -2.25
N THR A 168 9.26 2.69 -1.75
CA THR A 168 7.91 2.11 -1.94
C THR A 168 6.85 2.97 -1.27
N LEU A 169 7.07 3.46 -0.03
CA LEU A 169 6.15 4.37 0.66
C LEU A 169 5.96 5.71 -0.08
N ASP A 170 7.02 6.23 -0.71
CA ASP A 170 6.90 7.40 -1.61
C ASP A 170 5.99 7.11 -2.80
N ALA A 171 6.24 6.01 -3.51
CA ALA A 171 5.43 5.61 -4.66
C ALA A 171 3.98 5.27 -4.29
N MET A 172 3.74 4.69 -3.11
CA MET A 172 2.41 4.48 -2.54
C MET A 172 1.67 5.82 -2.35
N ALA A 173 2.35 6.84 -1.84
CA ALA A 173 1.76 8.16 -1.64
C ALA A 173 1.36 8.80 -2.99
N TYR A 174 2.21 8.68 -4.01
CA TYR A 174 1.92 9.17 -5.37
C TYR A 174 0.69 8.48 -5.98
N ASN A 175 0.52 7.19 -5.66
CA ASN A 175 -0.60 6.37 -6.09
C ASN A 175 -1.84 6.45 -5.18
N LYS A 176 -1.78 7.24 -4.10
CA LYS A 176 -2.87 7.39 -3.12
C LYS A 176 -3.24 6.09 -2.37
N PHE A 177 -2.33 5.12 -2.29
CA PHE A 177 -2.42 4.01 -1.33
C PHE A 177 -2.31 4.55 0.10
N ASN A 178 -2.91 3.86 1.08
CA ASN A 178 -2.93 4.32 2.47
C ASN A 178 -2.71 3.23 3.53
N VAL A 179 -2.47 1.99 3.11
CA VAL A 179 -2.06 0.90 4.02
C VAL A 179 -0.83 0.23 3.45
N PHE A 180 0.24 0.21 4.24
CA PHE A 180 1.41 -0.62 4.02
C PHE A 180 1.24 -1.86 4.87
N HIS A 181 0.90 -2.98 4.22
CA HIS A 181 0.82 -4.27 4.87
C HIS A 181 2.23 -4.88 4.85
N TRP A 182 2.79 -5.01 6.04
CA TRP A 182 4.16 -5.45 6.21
C TRP A 182 4.18 -6.91 6.67
N HIS A 183 4.28 -7.81 5.70
CA HIS A 183 4.55 -9.22 5.92
C HIS A 183 6.01 -9.39 6.33
N ILE A 184 6.26 -9.26 7.63
CA ILE A 184 7.60 -8.99 8.16
C ILE A 184 8.41 -10.26 8.47
N VAL A 185 7.75 -11.40 8.68
CA VAL A 185 8.35 -12.68 9.04
C VAL A 185 7.59 -13.84 8.38
N ASP A 186 8.28 -14.94 8.07
CA ASP A 186 7.72 -16.17 7.45
C ASP A 186 8.72 -17.33 7.68
N ASP A 187 8.55 -18.47 7.02
CA ASP A 187 9.40 -19.65 7.10
C ASP A 187 10.90 -19.39 6.90
N PRO A 188 11.36 -18.64 5.88
CA PRO A 188 12.79 -18.53 5.59
C PRO A 188 13.53 -17.58 6.52
N SER A 189 12.88 -16.52 7.03
CA SER A 189 13.55 -15.59 7.92
C SER A 189 12.65 -14.85 8.93
N PHE A 190 13.27 -14.44 10.06
CA PHE A 190 12.68 -13.62 11.10
C PHE A 190 13.49 -12.31 11.29
N PRO A 191 13.35 -11.31 10.40
CA PRO A 191 14.15 -10.09 10.49
C PRO A 191 13.69 -9.11 11.59
N PHE A 192 12.47 -9.23 12.11
CA PHE A 192 11.98 -8.33 13.16
C PHE A 192 12.74 -8.51 14.48
N GLN A 193 13.35 -7.45 14.99
CA GLN A 193 14.04 -7.49 16.28
C GLN A 193 13.05 -7.33 17.45
N SER A 194 12.69 -8.46 18.06
CA SER A 194 11.99 -8.45 19.34
C SER A 194 12.95 -8.15 20.49
N LEU A 195 12.53 -7.29 21.44
CA LEU A 195 13.28 -7.04 22.67
C LEU A 195 12.94 -8.09 23.73
N ALA A 196 11.69 -8.55 23.77
CA ALA A 196 11.22 -9.63 24.63
C ALA A 196 11.86 -10.97 24.26
N PHE A 197 12.07 -11.22 22.96
CA PHE A 197 12.65 -12.46 22.44
C PHE A 197 13.80 -12.18 21.44
N PRO A 198 14.97 -11.73 21.91
CA PRO A 198 16.08 -11.35 21.03
C PRO A 198 16.55 -12.46 20.09
N ASP A 199 16.43 -13.71 20.54
CA ASP A 199 16.87 -14.89 19.80
C ASP A 199 16.05 -15.16 18.53
N LEU A 200 14.81 -14.66 18.42
CA LEU A 200 14.00 -14.76 17.19
C LEU A 200 14.77 -14.18 16.01
N SER A 201 15.26 -12.95 16.11
CA SER A 201 16.05 -12.33 15.04
C SER A 201 17.49 -12.83 14.99
N ARG A 202 18.15 -13.09 16.13
CA ARG A 202 19.56 -13.52 16.14
C ARG A 202 19.76 -14.89 15.49
N LYS A 203 18.77 -15.77 15.57
CA LYS A 203 18.84 -17.14 15.05
C LYS A 203 17.93 -17.37 13.85
N GLY A 204 16.86 -16.58 13.70
CA GLY A 204 15.88 -16.72 12.63
C GLY A 204 16.08 -15.77 11.44
N ALA A 205 16.80 -14.64 11.57
CA ALA A 205 17.08 -13.79 10.42
C ALA A 205 18.16 -14.39 9.51
N PHE A 206 18.20 -13.99 8.23
CA PHE A 206 19.28 -14.40 7.30
C PHE A 206 20.68 -14.02 7.81
N HIS A 207 20.79 -12.90 8.53
CA HIS A 207 22.03 -12.52 9.21
C HIS A 207 21.71 -11.68 10.46
N PRO A 208 22.32 -11.98 11.63
CA PRO A 208 21.94 -11.43 12.93
C PRO A 208 22.19 -9.92 13.10
N MET A 209 22.85 -9.26 12.14
CA MET A 209 23.18 -7.82 12.22
C MET A 209 22.77 -7.01 10.99
N THR A 210 22.82 -7.60 9.79
CA THR A 210 22.66 -6.83 8.53
C THR A 210 21.28 -7.01 7.91
N HIS A 211 20.57 -8.10 8.23
CA HIS A 211 19.26 -8.43 7.69
C HIS A 211 18.22 -8.45 8.81
N ILE A 212 18.27 -7.42 9.66
CA ILE A 212 17.33 -7.22 10.77
C ILE A 212 16.67 -5.86 10.65
N TYR A 213 15.44 -5.75 11.15
CA TYR A 213 14.76 -4.48 11.40
C TYR A 213 14.77 -4.23 12.90
N THR A 214 15.62 -3.30 13.33
CA THR A 214 15.65 -2.90 14.73
C THR A 214 14.36 -2.17 15.11
N GLN A 215 14.08 -2.08 16.40
CA GLN A 215 12.98 -1.24 16.90
C GLN A 215 13.10 0.23 16.47
N SER A 216 14.32 0.73 16.23
CA SER A 216 14.52 2.08 15.66
C SER A 216 14.07 2.13 14.21
N ASP A 217 14.41 1.11 13.43
CA ASP A 217 14.09 1.03 12.01
C ASP A 217 12.60 0.91 11.76
N VAL A 218 11.91 0.06 12.54
CA VAL A 218 10.44 -0.06 12.51
C VAL A 218 9.78 1.29 12.82
N ARG A 219 10.26 2.02 13.85
CA ARG A 219 9.74 3.37 14.18
C ARG A 219 10.01 4.38 13.07
N LYS A 220 11.16 4.30 12.37
CA LYS A 220 11.44 5.16 11.21
C LYS A 220 10.45 4.88 10.08
N VAL A 221 10.17 3.60 9.76
CA VAL A 221 9.16 3.21 8.76
C VAL A 221 7.78 3.74 9.12
N ILE A 222 7.32 3.53 10.36
CA ILE A 222 6.04 4.03 10.85
C ILE A 222 5.96 5.55 10.74
N SER A 223 7.00 6.27 11.17
CA SER A 223 7.03 7.74 11.08
C SER A 223 7.02 8.21 9.62
N TYR A 224 7.83 7.59 8.76
CA TYR A 224 7.93 7.94 7.33
C TYR A 224 6.60 7.72 6.59
N ALA A 225 5.91 6.62 6.89
CA ALA A 225 4.57 6.29 6.39
C ALA A 225 3.53 7.31 6.90
N ARG A 226 3.54 7.63 8.20
CA ARG A 226 2.63 8.62 8.81
C ARG A 226 2.71 9.99 8.13
N MET A 227 3.92 10.45 7.78
CA MET A 227 4.14 11.72 7.06
C MET A 227 3.56 11.75 5.63
N ARG A 228 3.08 10.60 5.16
CA ARG A 228 2.41 10.40 3.86
C ARG A 228 0.97 9.91 4.00
N GLY A 229 0.45 9.84 5.22
CA GLY A 229 -0.90 9.33 5.48
C GLY A 229 -1.05 7.83 5.23
N ILE A 230 0.04 7.08 5.32
CA ILE A 230 0.06 5.63 5.15
C ILE A 230 0.08 4.98 6.53
N ARG A 231 -0.85 4.06 6.77
CA ARG A 231 -0.91 3.18 7.93
C ARG A 231 0.09 2.04 7.75
N VAL A 232 0.70 1.56 8.83
CA VAL A 232 1.57 0.38 8.80
C VAL A 232 0.86 -0.75 9.53
N LEU A 233 0.37 -1.73 8.77
CA LEU A 233 -0.30 -2.93 9.25
C LEU A 233 0.75 -4.05 9.36
N PRO A 234 1.19 -4.45 10.56
CA PRO A 234 2.11 -5.57 10.70
C PRO A 234 1.38 -6.89 10.52
N GLU A 235 2.04 -7.85 9.87
CA GLU A 235 1.66 -9.25 9.85
C GLU A 235 2.70 -10.12 10.54
N PHE A 236 2.23 -10.95 11.46
CA PHE A 236 2.99 -12.01 12.11
C PHE A 236 2.20 -13.30 11.96
N ASP A 237 2.36 -13.92 10.79
CA ASP A 237 1.57 -15.09 10.40
C ASP A 237 1.85 -16.31 11.30
N SER A 238 0.77 -16.95 11.74
CA SER A 238 0.78 -18.17 12.53
C SER A 238 -0.56 -18.89 12.41
N PRO A 239 -0.62 -20.23 12.55
CA PRO A 239 0.44 -21.13 12.98
C PRO A 239 1.30 -21.69 11.83
N GLY A 240 0.90 -21.48 10.57
CA GLY A 240 1.72 -21.74 9.38
C GLY A 240 2.93 -20.81 9.31
N HIS A 241 3.76 -20.94 8.28
CA HIS A 241 4.80 -19.94 7.94
C HIS A 241 5.72 -19.50 9.10
N THR A 242 6.03 -20.42 10.02
CA THR A 242 6.69 -20.10 11.30
C THR A 242 8.03 -20.81 11.49
N LYS A 243 8.58 -21.45 10.46
CA LYS A 243 9.84 -22.21 10.58
C LYS A 243 11.01 -21.39 11.13
N SER A 244 11.14 -20.12 10.76
CA SER A 244 12.18 -19.22 11.27
C SER A 244 12.03 -18.91 12.77
N TRP A 245 10.81 -18.96 13.30
CA TRP A 245 10.49 -18.64 14.70
C TRP A 245 11.05 -19.70 15.64
N GLY A 246 10.97 -20.97 15.23
CA GLY A 246 11.50 -22.10 16.00
C GLY A 246 13.02 -22.09 16.19
N GLN A 247 13.76 -21.32 15.38
CA GLN A 247 15.20 -21.13 15.59
C GLN A 247 15.49 -20.29 16.84
N GLY A 248 14.63 -19.32 17.14
CA GLY A 248 14.78 -18.41 18.28
C GLY A 248 13.95 -18.76 19.50
N GLN A 249 12.88 -19.55 19.33
CA GLN A 249 12.00 -19.98 20.41
C GLN A 249 11.92 -21.52 20.44
N PRO A 250 12.69 -22.18 21.33
CA PRO A 250 12.59 -23.61 21.54
C PRO A 250 11.17 -24.05 21.93
N ASP A 251 10.80 -25.27 21.55
CA ASP A 251 9.53 -25.92 21.85
C ASP A 251 8.27 -25.22 21.30
N LEU A 252 8.43 -24.21 20.43
CA LEU A 252 7.29 -23.53 19.78
C LEU A 252 6.67 -24.35 18.65
N LEU A 253 7.51 -24.93 17.79
CA LEU A 253 7.08 -25.65 16.59
C LEU A 253 6.83 -27.12 16.88
N THR A 254 5.92 -27.73 16.14
CA THR A 254 5.58 -29.15 16.33
C THR A 254 6.67 -30.05 15.74
N PRO A 255 7.29 -30.96 16.51
CA PRO A 255 8.17 -31.98 15.96
C PRO A 255 7.36 -33.00 15.14
N CYS A 256 7.85 -33.34 13.94
CA CYS A 256 7.19 -34.32 13.07
C CYS A 256 7.71 -35.74 13.35
N TYR A 257 6.86 -36.73 13.06
CA TYR A 257 7.12 -38.14 13.35
C TYR A 257 6.89 -39.03 12.12
N THR A 258 7.63 -40.13 12.06
CA THR A 258 7.29 -41.29 11.21
C THR A 258 7.12 -42.49 12.13
N GLY A 259 5.88 -42.99 12.24
CA GLY A 259 5.51 -43.92 13.29
C GLY A 259 5.67 -43.28 14.68
N ASN A 260 6.56 -43.84 15.51
CA ASN A 260 6.88 -43.32 16.85
C ASN A 260 8.25 -42.62 16.91
N THR A 261 8.93 -42.46 15.78
CA THR A 261 10.27 -41.87 15.74
C THR A 261 10.21 -40.43 15.24
N PRO A 262 10.80 -39.44 15.96
CA PRO A 262 10.93 -38.08 15.46
C PRO A 262 11.77 -38.04 14.19
N THR A 263 11.34 -37.26 13.18
CA THR A 263 12.06 -37.12 11.91
C THR A 263 13.18 -36.09 11.95
N GLY A 264 13.23 -35.27 13.01
CA GLY A 264 14.10 -34.09 13.10
C GLY A 264 13.58 -32.87 12.35
N SER A 265 12.49 -33.01 11.57
CA SER A 265 11.80 -31.88 10.96
C SER A 265 10.73 -31.31 11.89
N VAL A 266 10.40 -30.04 11.68
CA VAL A 266 9.35 -29.32 12.40
C VAL A 266 8.26 -28.87 11.44
N GLY A 267 7.04 -28.75 11.96
CA GLY A 267 5.88 -28.22 11.24
C GLY A 267 5.34 -26.93 11.86
N PRO A 268 4.03 -26.67 11.73
CA PRO A 268 3.39 -25.48 12.31
C PRO A 268 3.60 -25.36 13.82
N VAL A 269 3.35 -24.15 14.35
CA VAL A 269 3.28 -23.87 15.79
C VAL A 269 2.47 -24.95 16.51
N ASN A 270 2.91 -25.38 17.69
CA ASN A 270 2.25 -26.42 18.47
C ASN A 270 1.10 -25.82 19.32
N PRO A 271 -0.18 -26.08 18.97
CA PRO A 271 -1.31 -25.51 19.68
C PRO A 271 -1.68 -26.28 20.97
N ALA A 272 -1.09 -27.45 21.21
CA ALA A 272 -1.39 -28.26 22.39
C ALA A 272 -0.65 -27.76 23.65
N LEU A 273 0.33 -26.87 23.51
CA LEU A 273 1.20 -26.44 24.60
C LEU A 273 0.74 -25.09 25.19
N PRO A 274 0.56 -24.98 26.53
CA PRO A 274 0.28 -23.71 27.18
C PRO A 274 1.41 -22.67 27.02
N SER A 275 2.66 -23.11 26.84
CA SER A 275 3.81 -22.24 26.59
C SER A 275 3.66 -21.44 25.30
N THR A 276 3.05 -22.02 24.26
CA THR A 276 2.76 -21.36 22.99
C THR A 276 1.96 -20.08 23.21
N TYR A 277 0.86 -20.15 23.95
CA TYR A 277 0.00 -18.99 24.18
C TYR A 277 0.64 -17.94 25.09
N LYS A 278 1.49 -18.36 26.05
CA LYS A 278 2.29 -17.42 26.86
C LYS A 278 3.30 -16.65 25.99
N PHE A 279 3.96 -17.35 25.08
CA PHE A 279 4.87 -16.75 24.09
C PHE A 279 4.12 -15.77 23.18
N MET A 280 3.02 -16.21 22.55
CA MET A 280 2.22 -15.38 21.65
C MET A 280 1.69 -14.12 22.34
N TRP A 281 1.22 -14.23 23.59
CA TRP A 281 0.81 -13.08 24.39
C TRP A 281 1.95 -12.06 24.55
N ALA A 282 3.13 -12.52 24.95
CA ALA A 282 4.27 -11.63 25.18
C ALA A 282 4.77 -10.98 23.88
N LEU A 283 4.86 -11.75 22.80
CA LEU A 283 5.29 -11.24 21.49
C LEU A 283 4.29 -10.23 20.94
N LEU A 284 3.00 -10.58 20.91
CA LEU A 284 1.96 -9.68 20.39
C LEU A 284 1.79 -8.45 21.29
N LYS A 285 1.99 -8.55 22.61
CA LYS A 285 2.02 -7.37 23.49
C LYS A 285 3.15 -6.40 23.10
N GLU A 286 4.33 -6.91 22.74
CA GLU A 286 5.40 -6.06 22.21
C GLU A 286 5.01 -5.46 20.85
N VAL A 287 4.58 -6.29 19.88
CA VAL A 287 4.20 -5.84 18.54
C VAL A 287 3.15 -4.74 18.61
N THR A 288 2.08 -4.94 19.39
CA THR A 288 0.98 -3.97 19.55
C THR A 288 1.41 -2.66 20.22
N SER A 289 2.49 -2.66 21.00
CA SER A 289 3.10 -1.46 21.58
C SER A 289 4.00 -0.69 20.59
N VAL A 290 4.58 -1.40 19.61
CA VAL A 290 5.48 -0.83 18.60
C VAL A 290 4.68 -0.27 17.43
N PHE A 291 3.66 -1.00 16.98
CA PHE A 291 2.82 -0.63 15.85
C PHE A 291 1.53 0.07 16.33
N PRO A 292 1.37 1.37 16.03
CA PRO A 292 0.25 2.15 16.55
C PRO A 292 -1.08 1.87 15.85
N ASP A 293 -1.07 1.19 14.70
CA ASP A 293 -2.29 0.89 13.94
C ASP A 293 -3.26 0.06 14.79
N SER A 294 -4.57 0.33 14.67
CA SER A 294 -5.60 -0.38 15.44
C SER A 294 -5.76 -1.84 15.00
N TYR A 295 -5.17 -2.22 13.87
CA TYR A 295 -5.26 -3.54 13.29
C TYR A 295 -3.92 -4.27 13.35
N ILE A 296 -4.01 -5.60 13.36
CA ILE A 296 -2.88 -6.50 13.22
C ILE A 296 -3.33 -7.65 12.32
N HIS A 297 -2.49 -8.04 11.35
CA HIS A 297 -2.75 -9.20 10.53
C HIS A 297 -2.16 -10.43 11.23
N LEU A 298 -2.99 -11.45 11.47
CA LEU A 298 -2.59 -12.67 12.16
C LEU A 298 -2.19 -13.79 11.20
N GLY A 299 -2.32 -13.55 9.89
CA GLY A 299 -2.14 -14.55 8.86
C GLY A 299 -3.20 -15.65 8.95
N GLY A 300 -2.74 -16.88 9.16
CA GLY A 300 -3.58 -18.07 9.30
C GLY A 300 -3.89 -18.75 7.97
N ASP A 301 -3.00 -18.66 7.00
CA ASP A 301 -3.08 -19.33 5.70
C ASP A 301 -2.25 -20.61 5.62
N GLU A 302 -2.59 -21.44 4.63
CA GLU A 302 -1.84 -22.62 4.16
C GLU A 302 -1.30 -23.60 5.23
N VAL A 303 -1.99 -23.74 6.36
CA VAL A 303 -1.54 -24.63 7.44
C VAL A 303 -1.54 -26.11 7.01
N ASN A 304 -0.34 -26.69 6.92
CA ASN A 304 -0.19 -28.11 6.61
C ASN A 304 -0.32 -28.99 7.86
N PHE A 305 -1.42 -29.73 7.97
CA PHE A 305 -1.72 -30.58 9.12
C PHE A 305 -0.90 -31.88 9.22
N SER A 306 -0.07 -32.21 8.23
CA SER A 306 0.64 -33.51 8.20
C SER A 306 1.53 -33.72 9.42
N CYS A 307 2.25 -32.69 9.86
CA CYS A 307 3.11 -32.77 11.03
C CYS A 307 2.30 -32.95 12.33
N TRP A 308 1.22 -32.19 12.51
CA TRP A 308 0.28 -32.37 13.61
C TRP A 308 -0.31 -33.77 13.66
N LYS A 309 -0.71 -34.32 12.50
CA LYS A 309 -1.24 -35.69 12.39
C LYS A 309 -0.21 -36.76 12.78
N SER A 310 1.06 -36.50 12.48
CA SER A 310 2.14 -37.43 12.81
C SER A 310 2.45 -37.45 14.31
N ASN A 311 2.32 -36.32 15.00
CA ASN A 311 2.79 -36.13 16.37
C ASN A 311 1.87 -36.81 17.42
N PRO A 312 2.40 -37.68 18.30
CA PRO A 312 1.59 -38.40 19.28
C PRO A 312 0.95 -37.49 20.33
N ASP A 313 1.65 -36.46 20.82
CA ASP A 313 1.13 -35.54 21.83
C ASP A 313 -0.04 -34.71 21.30
N ILE A 314 0.07 -34.26 20.05
CA ILE A 314 -1.04 -33.59 19.35
C ILE A 314 -2.24 -34.54 19.23
N ARG A 315 -2.04 -35.80 18.84
CA ARG A 315 -3.15 -36.77 18.75
C ARG A 315 -3.83 -36.99 20.11
N THR A 316 -3.07 -37.06 21.20
CA THR A 316 -3.63 -37.13 22.56
C THR A 316 -4.41 -35.86 22.91
N PHE A 317 -3.91 -34.69 22.53
CA PHE A 317 -4.64 -33.43 22.72
C PHE A 317 -5.95 -33.39 21.90
N MET A 318 -5.93 -33.84 20.64
CA MET A 318 -7.11 -33.95 19.78
C MET A 318 -8.20 -34.83 20.41
N GLN A 319 -7.81 -35.95 21.01
CA GLN A 319 -8.73 -36.84 21.74
C GLN A 319 -9.31 -36.15 22.97
N LYS A 320 -8.47 -35.50 23.78
CA LYS A 320 -8.89 -34.77 24.98
C LYS A 320 -9.90 -33.66 24.66
N MET A 321 -9.71 -32.94 23.55
CA MET A 321 -10.57 -31.85 23.11
C MET A 321 -11.81 -32.32 22.34
N GLY A 322 -11.92 -33.61 22.03
CA GLY A 322 -13.03 -34.15 21.23
C GLY A 322 -13.00 -33.71 19.75
N PHE A 323 -11.83 -33.34 19.22
CA PHE A 323 -11.68 -32.92 17.83
C PHE A 323 -11.58 -34.11 16.85
N GLY A 324 -11.32 -35.32 17.36
CA GLY A 324 -11.23 -36.52 16.53
C GLY A 324 -10.03 -36.43 15.57
N THR A 325 -10.28 -36.56 14.26
CA THR A 325 -9.26 -36.46 13.19
C THR A 325 -9.35 -35.15 12.40
N ASP A 326 -10.18 -34.21 12.85
CA ASP A 326 -10.45 -32.95 12.18
C ASP A 326 -9.49 -31.84 12.63
N PHE A 327 -8.31 -31.79 12.01
CA PHE A 327 -7.26 -30.83 12.36
C PHE A 327 -7.62 -29.37 12.05
N ALA A 328 -8.65 -29.11 11.23
CA ALA A 328 -9.15 -27.75 11.02
C ALA A 328 -9.76 -27.18 12.31
N LYS A 329 -10.33 -28.03 13.19
CA LYS A 329 -10.77 -27.61 14.53
C LYS A 329 -9.61 -27.25 15.45
N LEU A 330 -8.46 -27.91 15.28
CA LEU A 330 -7.25 -27.59 16.06
C LEU A 330 -6.67 -26.25 15.63
N GLU A 331 -6.62 -26.00 14.33
CA GLU A 331 -6.26 -24.68 13.78
C GLU A 331 -7.24 -23.61 14.27
N GLY A 332 -8.55 -23.90 14.23
CA GLY A 332 -9.57 -22.99 14.75
C GLY A 332 -9.36 -22.68 16.23
N PHE A 333 -9.11 -23.70 17.05
CA PHE A 333 -8.77 -23.51 18.47
C PHE A 333 -7.54 -22.60 18.65
N TYR A 334 -6.50 -22.78 17.84
CA TYR A 334 -5.33 -21.91 17.90
C TYR A 334 -5.66 -20.45 17.57
N ILE A 335 -6.26 -20.21 16.39
CA ILE A 335 -6.52 -18.85 15.90
C ILE A 335 -7.51 -18.12 16.82
N GLU A 336 -8.54 -18.80 17.34
CA GLU A 336 -9.48 -18.19 18.29
C GLU A 336 -8.76 -17.68 19.56
N ASN A 337 -7.80 -18.45 20.08
CA ASN A 337 -6.97 -17.99 21.20
C ASN A 337 -6.11 -16.77 20.82
N ILE A 338 -5.52 -16.74 19.62
CA ILE A 338 -4.73 -15.57 19.18
C ILE A 338 -5.61 -14.33 18.98
N VAL A 339 -6.80 -14.49 18.40
CA VAL A 339 -7.80 -13.42 18.28
C VAL A 339 -8.20 -12.87 19.66
N ASN A 340 -8.43 -13.75 20.63
CA ASN A 340 -8.74 -13.35 22.01
C ASN A 340 -7.58 -12.58 22.66
N ILE A 341 -6.33 -13.03 22.45
CA ILE A 341 -5.13 -12.31 22.90
C ILE A 341 -5.10 -10.90 22.30
N THR A 342 -5.27 -10.76 20.99
CA THR A 342 -5.24 -9.43 20.35
C THR A 342 -6.39 -8.54 20.75
N SER A 343 -7.58 -9.11 20.98
CA SER A 343 -8.74 -8.37 21.47
C SER A 343 -8.50 -7.82 22.88
N ALA A 344 -7.89 -8.63 23.77
CA ALA A 344 -7.48 -8.19 25.10
C ALA A 344 -6.36 -7.12 25.08
N LEU A 345 -5.60 -7.04 23.98
CA LEU A 345 -4.62 -5.99 23.71
C LEU A 345 -5.21 -4.77 22.98
N ASN A 346 -6.55 -4.68 22.86
CA ASN A 346 -7.28 -3.60 22.19
C ASN A 346 -6.93 -3.43 20.70
N LYS A 347 -6.65 -4.53 20.00
CA LYS A 347 -6.45 -4.54 18.54
C LYS A 347 -7.54 -5.33 17.84
N THR A 348 -7.82 -4.96 16.60
CA THR A 348 -8.72 -5.71 15.70
C THR A 348 -7.91 -6.61 14.77
N SER A 349 -8.19 -7.90 14.78
CA SER A 349 -7.50 -8.87 13.93
C SER A 349 -8.00 -8.83 12.49
N ILE A 350 -7.08 -8.96 11.54
CA ILE A 350 -7.32 -9.33 10.14
C ILE A 350 -6.70 -10.71 9.93
N VAL A 351 -7.35 -11.56 9.14
CA VAL A 351 -6.90 -12.93 8.86
C VAL A 351 -7.07 -13.24 7.38
N TRP A 352 -6.27 -14.18 6.87
CA TRP A 352 -6.50 -14.77 5.56
C TRP A 352 -7.76 -15.65 5.54
N GLN A 353 -8.26 -15.94 4.34
CA GLN A 353 -9.57 -16.54 4.14
C GLN A 353 -9.78 -17.94 4.75
N GLU A 354 -8.72 -18.71 4.98
CA GLU A 354 -8.78 -20.05 5.57
C GLU A 354 -9.39 -20.04 6.97
N VAL A 355 -9.06 -19.04 7.77
CA VAL A 355 -9.60 -18.86 9.12
C VAL A 355 -11.13 -18.76 9.10
N PHE A 356 -11.68 -18.06 8.10
CA PHE A 356 -13.13 -17.99 7.89
C PHE A 356 -13.72 -19.33 7.42
N ASP A 357 -12.97 -20.07 6.60
CA ASP A 357 -13.38 -21.41 6.15
C ASP A 357 -13.42 -22.42 7.29
N ASN A 358 -12.62 -22.20 8.33
CA ASN A 358 -12.62 -22.92 9.60
C ASN A 358 -13.61 -22.34 10.65
N HIS A 359 -14.58 -21.53 10.20
CA HIS A 359 -15.70 -20.98 10.99
C HIS A 359 -15.37 -19.89 12.02
N ILE A 360 -14.20 -19.25 11.94
CA ILE A 360 -13.88 -18.09 12.80
C ILE A 360 -14.33 -16.79 12.13
N GLN A 361 -15.11 -15.99 12.85
CA GLN A 361 -15.79 -14.81 12.33
C GLN A 361 -15.08 -13.52 12.73
N VAL A 362 -13.99 -13.20 12.04
CA VAL A 362 -13.26 -11.93 12.16
C VAL A 362 -13.17 -11.23 10.79
N MET A 363 -12.46 -10.10 10.71
CA MET A 363 -12.24 -9.41 9.45
C MET A 363 -11.37 -10.26 8.51
N VAL A 364 -11.81 -10.44 7.27
CA VAL A 364 -11.20 -11.43 6.36
C VAL A 364 -10.54 -10.76 5.17
N GLU A 365 -9.36 -11.25 4.79
CA GLU A 365 -8.71 -10.95 3.53
C GLU A 365 -8.82 -12.13 2.55
N VAL A 366 -9.43 -11.88 1.39
CA VAL A 366 -9.71 -12.91 0.36
C VAL A 366 -8.61 -12.89 -0.69
N TRP A 367 -7.85 -13.98 -0.76
CA TRP A 367 -6.61 -14.06 -1.54
C TRP A 367 -6.58 -15.20 -2.57
N LYS A 368 -7.38 -16.27 -2.41
CA LYS A 368 -7.34 -17.41 -3.35
C LYS A 368 -8.04 -17.09 -4.66
N ALA A 369 -7.34 -17.31 -5.77
CA ALA A 369 -7.75 -16.98 -7.13
C ALA A 369 -8.98 -17.75 -7.68
N GLY A 370 -9.58 -18.68 -6.92
CA GLY A 370 -10.80 -19.41 -7.31
C GLY A 370 -12.03 -18.49 -7.49
N CYS A 371 -13.24 -18.92 -7.13
CA CYS A 371 -14.36 -17.97 -7.10
C CYS A 371 -14.22 -16.98 -5.91
N TYR A 372 -13.26 -16.05 -5.99
CA TYR A 372 -12.95 -15.08 -4.95
C TYR A 372 -14.16 -14.17 -4.67
N LEU A 373 -14.93 -13.80 -5.70
CA LEU A 373 -16.20 -13.08 -5.51
C LEU A 373 -17.29 -13.92 -4.83
N CYS A 374 -17.30 -15.25 -5.02
CA CYS A 374 -18.15 -16.13 -4.22
C CYS A 374 -17.73 -16.11 -2.74
N LYS A 375 -16.42 -16.06 -2.46
CA LYS A 375 -15.89 -15.95 -1.09
C LYS A 375 -16.26 -14.61 -0.46
N VAL A 376 -16.02 -13.49 -1.15
CA VAL A 376 -16.45 -12.14 -0.75
C VAL A 376 -17.94 -12.13 -0.42
N ARG A 377 -18.79 -12.71 -1.29
CA ARG A 377 -20.23 -12.85 -1.01
C ARG A 377 -20.52 -13.66 0.25
N LYS A 378 -19.82 -14.75 0.51
CA LYS A 378 -19.99 -15.57 1.72
C LYS A 378 -19.61 -14.80 2.98
N VAL A 379 -18.46 -14.13 2.99
CA VAL A 379 -17.97 -13.32 4.11
C VAL A 379 -18.92 -12.16 4.42
N THR A 380 -19.33 -11.41 3.39
CA THR A 380 -20.27 -10.29 3.56
C THR A 380 -21.68 -10.75 3.97
N LYS A 381 -22.13 -11.94 3.55
CA LYS A 381 -23.36 -12.56 4.05
C LYS A 381 -23.27 -12.92 5.54
N ALA A 382 -22.08 -13.24 6.04
CA ALA A 382 -21.81 -13.39 7.47
C ALA A 382 -21.67 -12.05 8.21
N ARG A 383 -21.93 -10.90 7.55
CA ARG A 383 -21.82 -9.54 8.09
C ARG A 383 -20.42 -9.13 8.51
N LEU A 384 -19.39 -9.75 7.94
CA LEU A 384 -18.00 -9.45 8.21
C LEU A 384 -17.45 -8.48 7.16
N ARG A 385 -16.55 -7.59 7.60
CA ARG A 385 -15.79 -6.73 6.71
C ARG A 385 -14.76 -7.56 5.94
N VAL A 386 -14.56 -7.21 4.68
CA VAL A 386 -13.68 -7.96 3.77
C VAL A 386 -12.74 -7.04 3.01
N ILE A 387 -11.49 -7.51 2.86
CA ILE A 387 -10.44 -6.94 2.01
C ILE A 387 -10.23 -7.92 0.85
N LEU A 388 -10.13 -7.41 -0.38
CA LEU A 388 -9.89 -8.21 -1.58
C LEU A 388 -8.43 -8.08 -2.02
N ALA A 389 -7.72 -9.20 -2.11
CA ALA A 389 -6.34 -9.28 -2.61
C ALA A 389 -6.19 -10.25 -3.80
N ALA A 390 -7.06 -11.25 -3.90
CA ALA A 390 -6.93 -12.38 -4.83
C ALA A 390 -6.57 -12.06 -6.28
N PRO A 391 -7.18 -11.04 -6.94
CA PRO A 391 -6.86 -10.74 -8.32
C PRO A 391 -5.66 -9.79 -8.49
N TRP A 392 -4.97 -9.40 -7.41
CA TRP A 392 -3.90 -8.40 -7.40
C TRP A 392 -2.58 -8.93 -6.85
N TYR A 393 -2.24 -10.18 -7.17
CA TYR A 393 -0.92 -10.76 -6.91
C TYR A 393 0.07 -10.28 -7.98
N LEU A 394 0.95 -9.36 -7.58
CA LEU A 394 1.93 -8.72 -8.45
C LEU A 394 3.22 -9.53 -8.60
N ASP A 395 3.46 -10.51 -7.73
CA ASP A 395 4.51 -11.52 -7.91
C ASP A 395 4.28 -12.35 -9.19
N GLN A 396 3.02 -12.50 -9.60
CA GLN A 396 2.63 -13.18 -10.84
C GLN A 396 2.93 -12.32 -12.09
N PRO A 397 3.27 -12.95 -13.24
CA PRO A 397 3.71 -12.25 -14.45
C PRO A 397 2.54 -11.70 -15.30
N HIS A 398 1.54 -11.06 -14.66
CA HIS A 398 0.45 -10.38 -15.38
C HIS A 398 0.80 -8.91 -15.64
N ASN A 399 0.22 -8.36 -16.71
CA ASN A 399 0.36 -6.95 -17.05
C ASN A 399 -0.65 -6.08 -16.27
N TRP A 400 -0.45 -4.76 -16.32
CA TRP A 400 -1.31 -3.79 -15.61
C TRP A 400 -2.80 -3.88 -15.99
N ALA A 401 -3.12 -4.23 -17.25
CA ALA A 401 -4.50 -4.29 -17.74
C ALA A 401 -5.30 -5.41 -17.07
N HIS A 402 -4.66 -6.53 -16.73
CA HIS A 402 -5.26 -7.59 -15.93
C HIS A 402 -5.77 -7.05 -14.59
N TYR A 403 -4.91 -6.34 -13.86
CA TYR A 403 -5.24 -5.77 -12.54
C TYR A 403 -6.26 -4.64 -12.62
N TYR A 404 -6.19 -3.84 -13.69
CA TYR A 404 -7.12 -2.73 -13.92
C TYR A 404 -8.55 -3.20 -14.18
N ASN A 405 -8.73 -4.33 -14.87
CA ASN A 405 -10.04 -4.88 -15.25
C ASN A 405 -10.78 -5.62 -14.13
N VAL A 406 -10.28 -5.56 -12.89
CA VAL A 406 -10.94 -6.16 -11.71
C VAL A 406 -12.11 -5.28 -11.25
N TRP A 407 -13.26 -5.89 -10.97
CA TRP A 407 -14.45 -5.21 -10.43
C TRP A 407 -14.78 -5.75 -9.03
N PRO A 408 -14.31 -5.10 -7.94
CA PRO A 408 -14.38 -5.67 -6.58
C PRO A 408 -15.80 -5.94 -6.07
N LEU A 409 -16.80 -5.21 -6.60
CA LEU A 409 -18.21 -5.33 -6.20
C LEU A 409 -19.07 -6.12 -7.21
N ALA A 410 -18.47 -6.78 -8.21
CA ALA A 410 -19.18 -7.54 -9.24
C ALA A 410 -19.73 -8.90 -8.75
N PHE A 411 -20.27 -8.95 -7.53
CA PHE A 411 -20.92 -10.12 -6.97
C PHE A 411 -22.39 -9.81 -6.64
N LYS A 412 -23.23 -10.86 -6.65
CA LYS A 412 -24.64 -10.74 -6.26
C LYS A 412 -24.76 -10.56 -4.74
N GLY A 413 -25.18 -9.38 -4.30
CA GLY A 413 -25.43 -9.05 -2.89
C GLY A 413 -26.21 -7.74 -2.74
N THR A 414 -26.74 -7.48 -1.54
CA THR A 414 -27.39 -6.21 -1.22
C THR A 414 -26.38 -5.07 -1.10
N GLU A 415 -26.83 -3.82 -1.10
CA GLU A 415 -25.95 -2.66 -0.93
C GLU A 415 -25.26 -2.66 0.44
N GLU A 416 -25.92 -3.17 1.49
CA GLU A 416 -25.32 -3.37 2.82
C GLU A 416 -24.18 -4.40 2.78
N GLN A 417 -24.34 -5.48 2.01
CA GLN A 417 -23.29 -6.48 1.82
C GLN A 417 -22.10 -5.88 1.06
N LYS A 418 -22.35 -5.10 0.01
CA LYS A 418 -21.28 -4.42 -0.74
C LYS A 418 -20.52 -3.40 0.11
N LYS A 419 -21.19 -2.69 1.02
CA LYS A 419 -20.55 -1.75 1.97
C LYS A 419 -19.58 -2.42 2.95
N LEU A 420 -19.67 -3.75 3.14
CA LEU A 420 -18.72 -4.50 3.96
C LEU A 420 -17.41 -4.79 3.21
N VAL A 421 -17.38 -4.63 1.89
CA VAL A 421 -16.12 -4.60 1.11
C VAL A 421 -15.47 -3.25 1.34
N ILE A 422 -14.49 -3.20 2.24
CA ILE A 422 -13.87 -1.93 2.64
C ILE A 422 -12.73 -1.50 1.72
N GLY A 423 -12.31 -2.38 0.81
CA GLY A 423 -11.29 -2.14 -0.19
C GLY A 423 -10.49 -3.38 -0.51
N GLY A 424 -9.20 -3.20 -0.74
CA GLY A 424 -8.33 -4.28 -1.20
C GLY A 424 -6.87 -3.92 -1.21
N GLU A 425 -6.07 -4.86 -1.68
CA GLU A 425 -4.63 -4.83 -1.56
C GLU A 425 -3.95 -5.40 -2.81
N ALA A 426 -2.85 -4.79 -3.22
CA ALA A 426 -1.92 -5.41 -4.15
C ALA A 426 -0.81 -6.13 -3.37
N CYS A 427 -0.60 -7.41 -3.65
CA CYS A 427 0.37 -8.23 -2.93
C CYS A 427 1.65 -8.39 -3.75
N MET A 428 2.80 -8.22 -3.10
CA MET A 428 4.10 -8.56 -3.69
C MET A 428 4.82 -9.56 -2.78
N TRP A 429 4.55 -10.84 -3.01
CA TRP A 429 5.26 -11.94 -2.35
C TRP A 429 6.73 -11.98 -2.78
N GLY A 430 7.58 -12.45 -1.88
CA GLY A 430 9.03 -12.22 -1.92
C GLY A 430 9.84 -13.39 -2.48
N GLU A 431 9.27 -14.53 -2.88
CA GLU A 431 10.02 -15.72 -3.29
C GLU A 431 11.01 -15.44 -4.42
N TYR A 432 10.68 -14.49 -5.30
CA TYR A 432 11.48 -14.08 -6.45
C TYR A 432 11.70 -12.57 -6.53
N VAL A 433 11.53 -11.86 -5.40
CA VAL A 433 11.57 -10.41 -5.34
C VAL A 433 12.44 -9.94 -4.19
N ASP A 434 13.45 -9.12 -4.52
CA ASP A 434 14.28 -8.41 -3.56
C ASP A 434 14.52 -6.97 -4.03
N ALA A 435 15.47 -6.26 -3.41
CA ALA A 435 15.77 -4.88 -3.78
C ALA A 435 16.20 -4.68 -5.25
N SER A 436 16.70 -5.72 -5.94
CA SER A 436 17.20 -5.62 -7.31
C SER A 436 16.10 -5.47 -8.35
N ASN A 437 14.90 -6.01 -8.07
CA ASN A 437 13.81 -6.08 -9.03
C ASN A 437 12.45 -5.60 -8.49
N LEU A 438 12.34 -5.26 -7.20
CA LEU A 438 11.07 -4.84 -6.59
C LEU A 438 10.43 -3.66 -7.31
N ALA A 439 11.15 -2.55 -7.48
CA ALA A 439 10.58 -1.32 -8.03
C ALA A 439 10.02 -1.50 -9.45
N PRO A 440 10.76 -2.05 -10.43
CA PRO A 440 10.23 -2.25 -11.78
C PRO A 440 9.12 -3.29 -11.80
N ARG A 441 9.17 -4.32 -10.96
CA ARG A 441 8.09 -5.30 -10.87
C ARG A 441 6.83 -4.68 -10.28
N LEU A 442 6.94 -3.82 -9.28
CA LEU A 442 5.78 -3.27 -8.56
C LEU A 442 5.11 -2.14 -9.34
N TRP A 443 5.91 -1.22 -9.91
CA TRP A 443 5.41 -0.03 -10.57
C TRP A 443 5.65 -0.08 -12.09
N PRO A 444 4.67 0.28 -12.93
CA PRO A 444 3.38 0.89 -12.58
C PRO A 444 2.24 -0.12 -12.38
N ARG A 445 2.49 -1.44 -12.32
CA ARG A 445 1.41 -2.45 -12.21
C ARG A 445 0.50 -2.26 -10.99
N ALA A 446 1.07 -1.95 -9.83
CA ALA A 446 0.29 -1.62 -8.62
C ALA A 446 -0.56 -0.34 -8.78
N SER A 447 -0.19 0.58 -9.67
CA SER A 447 -0.95 1.80 -9.94
C SER A 447 -2.33 1.49 -10.54
N ALA A 448 -2.46 0.37 -11.27
CA ALA A 448 -3.74 -0.12 -11.79
C ALA A 448 -4.70 -0.47 -10.64
N THR A 449 -4.21 -1.20 -9.63
CA THR A 449 -4.95 -1.50 -8.41
C THR A 449 -5.30 -0.21 -7.65
N ALA A 450 -4.37 0.74 -7.58
CA ALA A 450 -4.58 2.02 -6.92
C ALA A 450 -5.76 2.81 -7.53
N GLU A 451 -5.84 2.89 -8.86
CA GLU A 451 -6.97 3.56 -9.54
C GLU A 451 -8.28 2.81 -9.33
N ARG A 452 -8.29 1.48 -9.38
CA ARG A 452 -9.51 0.69 -9.12
C ARG A 452 -10.03 0.86 -7.70
N LEU A 453 -9.14 1.10 -6.74
CA LEU A 453 -9.48 1.31 -5.34
C LEU A 453 -9.81 2.78 -4.99
N TRP A 454 -9.39 3.74 -5.81
CA TRP A 454 -9.62 5.17 -5.61
C TRP A 454 -10.82 5.69 -6.41
N SER A 455 -10.85 5.43 -7.71
CA SER A 455 -11.69 6.15 -8.68
C SER A 455 -13.07 5.51 -8.84
N ASP A 456 -14.00 6.29 -9.40
CA ASP A 456 -15.31 5.79 -9.85
C ASP A 456 -15.12 4.79 -10.99
N GLU A 457 -15.62 3.57 -10.81
CA GLU A 457 -15.49 2.51 -11.82
C GLU A 457 -16.17 2.81 -13.14
N ASN A 458 -17.26 3.60 -13.13
CA ASN A 458 -17.99 3.94 -14.34
C ASN A 458 -17.18 4.91 -15.23
N GLN A 459 -16.28 5.68 -14.62
CA GLN A 459 -15.39 6.62 -15.31
C GLN A 459 -14.07 5.95 -15.73
N THR A 460 -13.69 4.85 -15.08
CA THR A 460 -12.42 4.13 -15.27
C THR A 460 -12.62 2.71 -15.83
N ASN A 461 -13.49 2.56 -16.84
CA ASN A 461 -13.82 1.27 -17.46
C ASN A 461 -13.17 1.02 -18.83
N SER A 462 -12.34 1.94 -19.33
CA SER A 462 -11.68 1.85 -20.64
C SER A 462 -10.16 1.84 -20.49
N LEU A 463 -9.52 0.80 -21.02
CA LEU A 463 -8.05 0.70 -21.08
C LEU A 463 -7.45 1.78 -21.99
N ASP A 464 -8.09 2.07 -23.13
CA ASP A 464 -7.61 3.09 -24.09
C ASP A 464 -7.57 4.49 -23.46
N LYS A 465 -8.52 4.81 -22.57
CA LYS A 465 -8.52 6.07 -21.81
C LYS A 465 -7.59 6.04 -20.60
N ALA A 466 -7.22 4.86 -20.11
CA ALA A 466 -6.32 4.69 -18.97
C ALA A 466 -4.85 4.76 -19.40
N PHE A 467 -4.51 4.13 -20.52
CA PHE A 467 -3.13 3.95 -20.96
C PHE A 467 -2.35 5.28 -21.09
N PRO A 468 -2.85 6.34 -21.76
CA PRO A 468 -2.11 7.60 -21.87
C PRO A 468 -1.78 8.23 -20.51
N ARG A 469 -2.75 8.22 -19.59
CA ARG A 469 -2.58 8.76 -18.22
C ARG A 469 -1.60 7.93 -17.41
N LEU A 470 -1.70 6.60 -17.47
CA LEU A 470 -0.78 5.72 -16.75
C LEU A 470 0.64 5.82 -17.30
N ASN A 471 0.79 5.99 -18.61
CA ASN A 471 2.09 6.15 -19.26
C ASN A 471 2.76 7.48 -18.86
N GLU A 472 2.01 8.57 -18.87
CA GLU A 472 2.47 9.87 -18.35
C GLU A 472 2.87 9.75 -16.87
N PHE A 473 2.01 9.14 -16.05
CA PHE A 473 2.29 8.95 -14.64
C PHE A 473 3.52 8.07 -14.40
N ARG A 474 3.74 7.03 -15.21
CA ARG A 474 4.97 6.23 -15.19
C ARG A 474 6.21 7.07 -15.46
N CYS A 475 6.18 7.96 -16.46
CA CYS A 475 7.29 8.88 -16.71
C CYS A 475 7.52 9.83 -15.53
N ARG A 476 6.44 10.29 -14.88
CA ARG A 476 6.52 11.10 -13.67
C ARG A 476 7.15 10.33 -12.51
N LEU A 477 6.85 9.05 -12.34
CA LEU A 477 7.50 8.18 -11.36
C LEU A 477 9.01 8.08 -11.61
N LEU A 478 9.45 7.94 -12.86
CA LEU A 478 10.88 7.93 -13.20
C LEU A 478 11.56 9.26 -12.82
N ARG A 479 10.95 10.40 -13.18
CA ARG A 479 11.47 11.73 -12.80
C ARG A 479 11.58 11.89 -11.28
N ARG A 480 10.74 11.20 -10.51
CA ARG A 480 10.76 11.16 -9.04
C ARG A 480 11.72 10.10 -8.46
N GLY A 481 12.52 9.42 -9.30
CA GLY A 481 13.49 8.42 -8.87
C GLY A 481 12.93 7.04 -8.53
N ILE A 482 11.69 6.76 -8.95
CA ILE A 482 11.04 5.44 -8.86
C ILE A 482 11.27 4.71 -10.18
N GLN A 483 12.00 3.60 -10.14
CA GLN A 483 12.31 2.78 -11.31
C GLN A 483 11.08 1.96 -11.75
N ALA A 484 10.10 2.61 -12.38
CA ALA A 484 8.89 1.96 -12.88
C ALA A 484 9.13 1.36 -14.28
N GLU A 485 8.70 0.11 -14.51
CA GLU A 485 8.81 -0.55 -15.82
C GLU A 485 7.95 0.14 -16.90
N PRO A 486 8.29 0.01 -18.19
CA PRO A 486 7.45 0.53 -19.27
C PRO A 486 6.15 -0.29 -19.43
N LEU A 487 5.07 0.37 -19.84
CA LEU A 487 3.78 -0.29 -20.15
C LEU A 487 3.75 -0.92 -21.55
N SER A 488 4.49 -0.32 -22.48
CA SER A 488 4.57 -0.67 -23.91
C SER A 488 5.80 0.04 -24.51
N VAL A 489 5.96 -0.05 -25.83
CA VAL A 489 6.97 0.73 -26.58
C VAL A 489 6.72 2.23 -26.43
N GLY A 490 7.79 3.01 -26.27
CA GLY A 490 7.72 4.45 -26.07
C GLY A 490 8.99 5.02 -25.45
N HIS A 491 8.92 6.26 -24.99
CA HIS A 491 9.99 6.97 -24.29
C HIS A 491 9.40 7.95 -23.27
N CYS A 492 10.24 8.45 -22.36
CA CYS A 492 9.93 9.57 -21.48
C CYS A 492 10.88 10.75 -21.80
N LYS A 493 10.41 12.01 -21.63
CA LYS A 493 11.28 13.21 -21.77
C LYS A 493 12.53 13.10 -20.87
N TYR A 494 12.34 12.57 -19.67
CA TYR A 494 13.40 12.26 -18.72
C TYR A 494 13.44 10.75 -18.50
N GLU A 495 14.43 10.09 -19.10
CA GLU A 495 14.66 8.65 -18.91
C GLU A 495 15.24 8.35 -17.52
N TYR A 496 15.13 7.09 -17.10
CA TYR A 496 15.69 6.68 -15.81
C TYR A 496 17.21 6.48 -15.91
N GLU A 497 17.98 7.34 -15.26
CA GLU A 497 19.45 7.33 -15.30
C GLU A 497 20.10 6.52 -14.15
N GLY A 498 19.31 5.88 -13.29
CA GLY A 498 19.81 5.29 -12.04
C GLY A 498 20.09 6.37 -10.97
N ILE A 499 20.22 5.95 -9.71
CA ILE A 499 20.81 6.78 -8.64
C ILE A 499 22.10 6.13 -8.20
#